data_AF-A0A2I2MGK7-F1
#
_entry.id   AF-A0A2I2MGK7-F1
#
_cell.length_a   1.000
_cell.length_b   1.000
_cell.length_c   1.000
_cell.angle_alpha   90.00
_cell.angle_beta   90.00
_cell.angle_gamma   90.00
#
_symmetry.space_group_name_H-M   'P 1'
#
loop_
_entity.id
_entity.type
_entity.pdbx_description
1 polymer ?
#
loop_
_entity_poly.entity_id
_entity_poly.type
_entity_poly.pdbx_seq_one_letter_code
_entity_poly.pdbx_strand_id
1 'polypeptide(L)'
;MILFGMMILLAGCGQDPPTNSTNLNFPFGIAIYSNATQTSSSWMAITSYGTHQVLLFPNYTNAGFLGFGGTASPPYSLNVSNASLQGPDGLLVYPSASNISYQFASIPHCTSKATSPALLVADGINNAIYIFCGFNPAKPGPPTITISGGNTQLTSPEGLSIDTLDNNGTPLTAGPILFVANSGAGGVLAFDLSQIQGTGNQNLSPSGGILPGVAGNICNGLAANNTALNCPAGLYYSNQLRTLFVSDTGNNEVMIYANAYCLGVAYEKSLLSGSGCSGAVNIQPSARLSGGNTYLSTPDGIVVYQNSLYVADAGAGDILIWDNVDKLLTGVPTGSETPSRKIGGNLVGMNGPYGLAFDPNLTLSGTCSPASGGISSGSGTFFLSQISAGQIDGFSPATTFTGNNPPTCQVTITNPGLNSVSNGSSSNGVPTFF
;
A
#
# COMPACT_ATOMS: atom_id res chain seq x y z
N MET A 1 6.04 20.21 -47.98
CA MET A 1 6.13 20.55 -46.54
C MET A 1 5.50 19.39 -45.79
N ILE A 2 6.30 18.41 -45.39
CA ILE A 2 5.83 17.15 -44.79
C ILE A 2 5.72 17.40 -43.29
N LEU A 3 4.49 17.42 -42.78
CA LEU A 3 4.17 17.59 -41.38
C LEU A 3 4.42 16.24 -40.68
N PHE A 4 5.56 16.11 -40.00
CA PHE A 4 5.82 14.98 -39.10
C PHE A 4 4.94 15.16 -37.86
N GLY A 5 3.85 14.40 -37.78
CA GLY A 5 3.06 14.24 -36.57
C GLY A 5 3.88 13.47 -35.55
N MET A 6 4.44 14.18 -34.57
CA MET A 6 5.08 13.59 -33.41
C MET A 6 3.97 12.98 -32.54
N MET A 7 3.71 11.69 -32.74
CA MET A 7 2.87 10.90 -31.85
C MET A 7 3.67 10.70 -30.56
N ILE A 8 3.43 11.58 -29.58
CA ILE A 8 3.92 11.42 -28.22
C ILE A 8 3.16 10.22 -27.65
N LEU A 9 3.84 9.08 -27.51
CA LEU A 9 3.35 7.98 -26.69
C LEU A 9 3.28 8.50 -25.25
N LEU A 10 2.06 8.69 -24.75
CA LEU A 10 1.77 8.94 -23.34
C LEU A 10 1.95 7.59 -22.62
N ALA A 11 3.15 7.30 -22.13
CA ALA A 11 3.35 6.22 -21.18
C ALA A 11 2.68 6.65 -19.88
N GLY A 12 1.50 6.09 -19.64
CA GLY A 12 0.69 6.37 -18.48
C GLY A 12 1.39 5.91 -17.21
N CYS A 13 1.16 6.65 -16.14
CA CYS A 13 1.44 6.30 -14.76
C CYS A 13 0.41 5.30 -14.20
N GLY A 14 0.20 4.21 -14.92
CA GLY A 14 0.01 2.90 -14.32
C GLY A 14 1.24 2.13 -14.76
N GLN A 15 1.91 1.39 -13.88
CA GLN A 15 3.02 0.56 -14.33
C GLN A 15 2.50 -0.35 -15.43
N ASP A 16 2.78 -0.01 -16.70
CA ASP A 16 2.52 -0.91 -17.81
C ASP A 16 3.23 -2.20 -17.42
N PRO A 17 2.51 -3.33 -17.36
CA PRO A 17 3.12 -4.59 -16.99
C PRO A 17 4.34 -4.74 -17.90
N PRO A 18 5.53 -5.08 -17.36
CA PRO A 18 6.77 -5.06 -18.13
C PRO A 18 6.52 -5.66 -19.49
N THR A 19 6.77 -4.89 -20.57
CA THR A 19 6.27 -5.16 -21.94
C THR A 19 6.79 -6.48 -22.54
N ASN A 20 7.55 -7.26 -21.77
CA ASN A 20 8.18 -8.54 -22.09
C ASN A 20 7.97 -9.63 -21.03
N SER A 21 7.17 -9.40 -19.98
CA SER A 21 6.94 -10.41 -18.96
C SER A 21 5.79 -11.32 -19.36
N THR A 22 6.10 -12.59 -19.57
CA THR A 22 5.10 -13.66 -19.68
C THR A 22 4.46 -14.00 -18.33
N ASN A 23 4.91 -13.37 -17.24
CA ASN A 23 4.35 -13.58 -15.91
C ASN A 23 3.17 -12.63 -15.71
N LEU A 24 1.95 -13.15 -15.88
CA LEU A 24 0.71 -12.40 -15.67
C LEU A 24 0.35 -12.21 -14.18
N ASN A 25 1.20 -12.70 -13.26
CA ASN A 25 0.98 -12.57 -11.81
C ASN A 25 2.01 -11.60 -11.22
N PHE A 26 1.73 -10.31 -11.32
CA PHE A 26 2.50 -9.27 -10.66
C PHE A 26 1.83 -8.90 -9.34
N PRO A 27 2.36 -9.35 -8.19
CA PRO A 27 1.82 -8.94 -6.91
C PRO A 27 2.26 -7.49 -6.60
N PHE A 28 1.30 -6.57 -6.50
CA PHE A 28 1.56 -5.18 -6.14
C PHE A 28 1.29 -4.97 -4.64
N GLY A 29 0.06 -4.61 -4.29
CA GLY A 29 -0.35 -4.41 -2.90
C GLY A 29 -0.44 -5.72 -2.13
N ILE A 30 -0.06 -5.69 -0.86
CA ILE A 30 -0.24 -6.77 0.11
C ILE A 30 -0.90 -6.20 1.36
N ALA A 31 -1.88 -6.90 1.91
CA ALA A 31 -2.46 -6.55 3.19
C ALA A 31 -2.75 -7.81 4.01
N ILE A 32 -2.60 -7.67 5.32
CA ILE A 32 -2.70 -8.79 6.26
C ILE A 32 -3.68 -8.43 7.37
N TYR A 33 -4.57 -9.37 7.66
CA TYR A 33 -5.41 -9.32 8.85
C TYR A 33 -5.03 -10.47 9.77
N SER A 34 -4.55 -10.15 10.97
CA SER A 34 -4.21 -11.16 11.97
C SER A 34 -5.10 -11.04 13.21
N ASN A 35 -5.71 -12.15 13.62
CA ASN A 35 -6.47 -12.21 14.87
C ASN A 35 -5.70 -13.06 15.89
N ALA A 36 -5.18 -12.40 16.93
CA ALA A 36 -4.39 -13.03 17.98
C ALA A 36 -5.12 -14.15 18.75
N THR A 37 -6.46 -14.11 18.79
CA THR A 37 -7.28 -15.07 19.55
C THR A 37 -7.82 -16.22 18.70
N GLN A 38 -7.94 -16.01 17.39
CA GLN A 38 -8.53 -16.97 16.45
C GLN A 38 -7.74 -16.98 15.15
N THR A 39 -6.69 -17.80 15.11
CA THR A 39 -5.80 -17.91 13.94
C THR A 39 -6.53 -18.34 12.66
N SER A 40 -7.67 -19.02 12.77
CA SER A 40 -8.56 -19.35 11.64
C SER A 40 -9.27 -18.14 11.02
N SER A 41 -9.23 -16.99 11.69
CA SER A 41 -9.76 -15.73 11.15
C SER A 41 -8.69 -14.88 10.48
N SER A 42 -7.42 -15.28 10.56
CA SER A 42 -6.32 -14.56 9.92
C SER A 42 -6.31 -14.81 8.41
N TRP A 43 -6.11 -13.77 7.61
CA TRP A 43 -6.03 -13.87 6.15
C TRP A 43 -5.07 -12.84 5.56
N MET A 44 -4.51 -13.16 4.40
CA MET A 44 -3.68 -12.27 3.60
C MET A 44 -4.38 -12.03 2.25
N ALA A 45 -4.29 -10.81 1.75
CA ALA A 45 -4.78 -10.41 0.44
C ALA A 45 -3.64 -9.77 -0.35
N ILE A 46 -3.58 -10.07 -1.65
CA ILE A 46 -2.54 -9.57 -2.56
C ILE A 46 -3.19 -9.17 -3.86
N THR A 47 -2.88 -7.99 -4.39
CA THR A 47 -3.37 -7.62 -5.70
C THR A 47 -2.53 -8.29 -6.78
N SER A 48 -3.17 -8.71 -7.87
CA SER A 48 -2.50 -9.25 -9.04
C SER A 48 -2.94 -8.42 -10.24
N TYR A 49 -2.06 -7.55 -10.72
CA TYR A 49 -2.38 -6.62 -11.81
C TYR A 49 -2.64 -7.35 -13.11
N GLY A 50 -1.77 -8.29 -13.50
CA GLY A 50 -1.92 -8.99 -14.79
C GLY A 50 -3.15 -9.91 -14.87
N THR A 51 -3.78 -10.24 -13.74
CA THR A 51 -5.06 -10.94 -13.71
C THR A 51 -6.23 -10.09 -13.24
N HIS A 52 -5.97 -8.82 -12.93
CA HIS A 52 -6.94 -7.85 -12.41
C HIS A 52 -7.78 -8.42 -11.24
N GLN A 53 -7.10 -9.02 -10.27
CA GLN A 53 -7.76 -9.71 -9.15
C GLN A 53 -7.10 -9.36 -7.83
N VAL A 54 -7.81 -9.58 -6.72
CA VAL A 54 -7.18 -9.72 -5.40
C VAL A 54 -7.15 -11.19 -5.03
N LEU A 55 -5.96 -11.75 -4.89
CA LEU A 55 -5.72 -13.13 -4.47
C LEU A 55 -5.83 -13.23 -2.95
N LEU A 56 -6.60 -14.20 -2.47
CA LEU A 56 -6.96 -14.32 -1.05
C LEU A 56 -6.43 -15.61 -0.45
N PHE A 57 -5.73 -15.48 0.67
CA PHE A 57 -5.11 -16.57 1.42
C PHE A 57 -5.75 -16.62 2.83
N PRO A 58 -6.92 -17.27 2.97
CA PRO A 58 -7.55 -17.46 4.28
C PRO A 58 -6.76 -18.45 5.13
N ASN A 59 -6.87 -18.32 6.45
CA ASN A 59 -6.14 -19.15 7.41
C ASN A 59 -4.63 -19.12 7.16
N TYR A 60 -4.06 -17.97 6.76
CA TYR A 60 -2.60 -17.87 6.77
C TYR A 60 -2.17 -17.99 8.25
N THR A 61 -1.62 -19.14 8.54
CA THR A 61 -1.09 -19.50 9.84
C THR A 61 0.36 -19.87 9.61
N ASN A 62 1.14 -19.98 10.69
CA ASN A 62 2.50 -20.50 10.62
C ASN A 62 2.54 -21.79 9.78
N ALA A 63 1.66 -22.77 10.01
CA ALA A 63 1.65 -24.00 9.22
C ALA A 63 1.16 -23.81 7.76
N GLY A 64 0.20 -22.92 7.52
CA GLY A 64 -0.38 -22.69 6.20
C GLY A 64 0.58 -21.99 5.24
N PHE A 65 1.29 -20.96 5.71
CA PHE A 65 2.27 -20.24 4.89
C PHE A 65 3.56 -21.05 4.71
N LEU A 66 4.03 -21.72 5.76
CA LEU A 66 5.19 -22.62 5.69
C LEU A 66 4.89 -23.90 4.88
N GLY A 67 3.61 -24.26 4.72
CA GLY A 67 3.16 -25.39 3.91
C GLY A 67 3.21 -25.14 2.39
N PHE A 68 3.39 -23.89 1.96
CA PHE A 68 3.50 -23.51 0.55
C PHE A 68 4.92 -23.66 -0.03
N GLY A 69 5.83 -24.40 0.61
CA GLY A 69 7.21 -24.59 0.16
C GLY A 69 7.30 -24.83 -1.35
N GLY A 70 7.65 -23.77 -2.09
CA GLY A 70 7.69 -23.72 -3.55
C GLY A 70 6.61 -22.85 -4.21
N THR A 71 5.33 -23.12 -3.97
CA THR A 71 4.21 -22.49 -4.70
C THR A 71 2.92 -22.45 -3.88
N ALA A 72 2.28 -21.28 -3.78
CA ALA A 72 0.93 -21.12 -3.26
C ALA A 72 -0.06 -20.82 -4.39
N SER A 73 -1.13 -21.61 -4.45
CA SER A 73 -2.30 -21.31 -5.26
C SER A 73 -3.37 -20.71 -4.34
N PRO A 74 -3.81 -19.45 -4.55
CA PRO A 74 -4.86 -18.87 -3.74
C PRO A 74 -6.16 -19.68 -3.91
N PRO A 75 -6.79 -20.16 -2.83
CA PRO A 75 -8.04 -20.92 -2.92
C PRO A 75 -9.23 -20.06 -3.34
N TYR A 76 -9.11 -18.73 -3.19
CA TYR A 76 -10.13 -17.77 -3.57
C TYR A 76 -9.47 -16.57 -4.25
N SER A 77 -10.14 -15.99 -5.23
CA SER A 77 -9.83 -14.66 -5.72
C SER A 77 -11.07 -13.79 -5.70
N LEU A 78 -10.86 -12.53 -5.37
CA LEU A 78 -11.81 -11.48 -5.58
C LEU A 78 -11.67 -11.03 -7.04
N ASN A 79 -12.38 -11.73 -7.92
CA ASN A 79 -12.68 -11.24 -9.26
C ASN A 79 -14.06 -10.62 -9.18
N VAL A 80 -14.12 -9.30 -9.04
CA VAL A 80 -15.41 -8.64 -8.86
C VAL A 80 -16.11 -8.65 -10.21
N SER A 81 -16.86 -9.71 -10.53
CA SER A 81 -17.63 -9.80 -11.77
C SER A 81 -18.63 -8.64 -11.98
N ASN A 82 -18.93 -7.88 -10.91
CA ASN A 82 -19.78 -6.70 -10.94
C ASN A 82 -19.03 -5.35 -10.79
N ALA A 83 -17.72 -5.35 -10.52
CA ALA A 83 -16.92 -4.11 -10.48
C ALA A 83 -15.76 -4.12 -11.48
N SER A 84 -15.52 -5.26 -12.15
CA SER A 84 -14.45 -5.51 -13.11
C SER A 84 -13.17 -4.82 -12.67
N LEU A 85 -12.55 -5.29 -11.57
CA LEU A 85 -11.23 -4.76 -11.18
C LEU A 85 -10.37 -4.69 -12.42
N GLN A 86 -9.77 -3.54 -12.71
CA GLN A 86 -8.97 -3.33 -13.91
C GLN A 86 -7.51 -3.10 -13.54
N GLY A 87 -7.20 -2.56 -12.37
CA GLY A 87 -5.81 -2.45 -11.90
C GLY A 87 -5.78 -2.32 -10.39
N PRO A 88 -6.02 -3.41 -9.63
CA PRO A 88 -5.92 -3.33 -8.19
C PRO A 88 -4.45 -3.12 -7.80
N ASP A 89 -4.14 -1.95 -7.24
CA ASP A 89 -2.76 -1.54 -6.96
C ASP A 89 -2.49 -1.53 -5.46
N GLY A 90 -3.41 -0.96 -4.67
CA GLY A 90 -3.29 -0.88 -3.21
C GLY A 90 -4.31 -1.72 -2.44
N LEU A 91 -3.89 -2.20 -1.27
CA LEU A 91 -4.75 -2.87 -0.30
C LEU A 91 -4.57 -2.27 1.08
N LEU A 92 -5.67 -2.20 1.83
CA LEU A 92 -5.65 -1.87 3.24
C LEU A 92 -6.68 -2.73 3.98
N VAL A 93 -6.28 -3.32 5.10
CA VAL A 93 -7.21 -3.94 6.03
C VAL A 93 -7.60 -2.93 7.09
N TYR A 94 -8.91 -2.70 7.24
CA TYR A 94 -9.45 -1.92 8.35
C TYR A 94 -10.02 -2.85 9.42
N PRO A 95 -9.47 -2.87 10.65
CA PRO A 95 -9.91 -3.81 11.67
C PRO A 95 -11.32 -3.50 12.15
N SER A 96 -12.02 -4.53 12.64
CA SER A 96 -13.31 -4.33 13.30
C SER A 96 -13.13 -3.80 14.73
N ALA A 97 -14.01 -2.89 15.15
CA ALA A 97 -14.01 -2.27 16.48
C ALA A 97 -14.12 -3.28 17.65
N SER A 98 -14.62 -4.50 17.41
CA SER A 98 -14.79 -5.52 18.45
C SER A 98 -13.49 -6.24 18.86
N ASN A 99 -12.42 -6.15 18.06
CA ASN A 99 -11.28 -7.07 18.15
C ASN A 99 -10.01 -6.45 18.77
N ILE A 100 -10.07 -5.20 19.22
CA ILE A 100 -8.93 -4.48 19.79
C ILE A 100 -9.36 -3.65 21.01
N SER A 101 -8.50 -3.55 22.02
CA SER A 101 -8.75 -2.78 23.25
C SER A 101 -8.86 -1.26 23.02
N TYR A 102 -8.61 -0.79 21.80
CA TYR A 102 -8.76 0.59 21.38
C TYR A 102 -10.03 0.74 20.54
N GLN A 103 -10.92 1.65 20.92
CA GLN A 103 -12.07 1.97 20.08
C GLN A 103 -11.58 2.78 18.88
N PHE A 104 -11.85 2.32 17.66
CA PHE A 104 -11.62 3.10 16.45
C PHE A 104 -12.96 3.45 15.80
N ALA A 105 -13.02 4.58 15.10
CA ALA A 105 -14.18 5.00 14.34
C ALA A 105 -14.61 3.89 13.36
N SER A 106 -15.84 3.38 13.42
CA SER A 106 -16.28 2.47 12.36
C SER A 106 -16.42 3.24 11.03
N ILE A 107 -16.03 2.64 9.91
CA ILE A 107 -16.44 3.14 8.60
C ILE A 107 -17.99 3.15 8.57
N PRO A 108 -18.65 4.27 8.26
CA PRO A 108 -20.10 4.32 8.20
C PRO A 108 -20.66 3.24 7.28
N HIS A 109 -21.81 2.67 7.66
CA HIS A 109 -22.46 1.57 6.96
C HIS A 109 -21.69 0.23 6.93
N CYS A 110 -20.52 0.12 7.58
CA CYS A 110 -19.91 -1.19 7.89
C CYS A 110 -20.37 -1.77 9.26
N THR A 111 -21.13 -1.01 10.06
CA THR A 111 -21.43 -1.30 11.47
C THR A 111 -22.29 -2.55 11.72
N SER A 112 -23.14 -2.96 10.79
CA SER A 112 -23.96 -4.18 10.94
C SER A 112 -23.14 -5.48 10.85
N LYS A 113 -21.86 -5.39 10.48
CA LYS A 113 -20.92 -6.52 10.35
C LYS A 113 -19.72 -6.42 11.29
N ALA A 114 -19.91 -5.78 12.44
CA ALA A 114 -18.89 -5.36 13.41
C ALA A 114 -18.04 -6.47 14.06
N THR A 115 -18.02 -7.70 13.54
CA THR A 115 -17.09 -8.75 13.99
C THR A 115 -15.99 -9.05 12.97
N SER A 116 -16.20 -8.67 11.71
CA SER A 116 -15.27 -8.94 10.61
C SER A 116 -14.62 -7.65 10.11
N PRO A 117 -13.31 -7.66 9.78
CA PRO A 117 -12.62 -6.48 9.26
C PRO A 117 -13.22 -6.04 7.92
N ALA A 118 -12.92 -4.82 7.48
CA ALA A 118 -13.13 -4.40 6.10
C ALA A 118 -11.84 -4.56 5.29
N LEU A 119 -11.98 -4.91 4.01
CA LEU A 119 -10.91 -4.83 3.03
C LEU A 119 -11.17 -3.61 2.14
N LEU A 120 -10.16 -2.76 1.97
CA LEU A 120 -10.18 -1.64 1.04
C LEU A 120 -9.20 -1.96 -0.11
N VAL A 121 -9.63 -1.67 -1.33
CA VAL A 121 -8.86 -1.93 -2.55
C VAL A 121 -8.84 -0.64 -3.38
N ALA A 122 -7.66 -0.13 -3.70
CA ALA A 122 -7.49 0.93 -4.68
C ALA A 122 -7.36 0.31 -6.07
N ASP A 123 -8.17 0.76 -7.01
CA ASP A 123 -8.13 0.34 -8.40
C ASP A 123 -7.68 1.52 -9.27
N GLY A 124 -6.41 1.48 -9.65
CA GLY A 124 -5.73 2.50 -10.43
C GLY A 124 -6.44 2.77 -11.75
N ILE A 125 -6.75 1.71 -12.49
CA ILE A 125 -7.35 1.82 -13.83
C ILE A 125 -8.79 2.32 -13.76
N ASN A 126 -9.59 1.83 -12.80
CA ASN A 126 -10.97 2.30 -12.65
C ASN A 126 -11.09 3.65 -11.92
N ASN A 127 -9.98 4.23 -11.45
CA ASN A 127 -9.97 5.46 -10.63
C ASN A 127 -10.95 5.37 -9.45
N ALA A 128 -10.94 4.23 -8.77
CA ALA A 128 -11.94 3.89 -7.76
C ALA A 128 -11.34 3.26 -6.53
N ILE A 129 -12.06 3.34 -5.42
CA ILE A 129 -11.74 2.62 -4.18
C ILE A 129 -12.92 1.75 -3.80
N TYR A 130 -12.68 0.45 -3.60
CA TYR A 130 -13.69 -0.52 -3.22
C TYR A 130 -13.54 -0.88 -1.75
N ILE A 131 -14.64 -0.80 -0.98
CA ILE A 131 -14.68 -1.13 0.44
C ILE A 131 -15.61 -2.34 0.64
N PHE A 132 -15.04 -3.43 1.13
CA PHE A 132 -15.73 -4.66 1.43
C PHE A 132 -15.98 -4.74 2.94
N CYS A 133 -17.12 -4.23 3.42
CA CYS A 133 -17.47 -4.28 4.83
C CYS A 133 -17.73 -5.73 5.29
N GLY A 134 -17.20 -6.09 6.47
CA GLY A 134 -17.33 -7.43 7.05
C GLY A 134 -16.81 -8.51 6.12
N PHE A 135 -15.59 -8.28 5.63
CA PHE A 135 -14.93 -9.08 4.62
C PHE A 135 -14.68 -10.50 5.13
N ASN A 136 -15.06 -11.48 4.31
CA ASN A 136 -14.76 -12.89 4.52
C ASN A 136 -13.98 -13.40 3.30
N PRO A 137 -12.68 -13.72 3.45
CA PRO A 137 -11.83 -14.17 2.34
C PRO A 137 -12.27 -15.49 1.72
N ALA A 138 -12.99 -16.34 2.45
CA ALA A 138 -13.49 -17.63 1.95
C ALA A 138 -14.80 -17.50 1.16
N LYS A 139 -15.48 -16.36 1.27
CA LYS A 139 -16.73 -16.06 0.56
C LYS A 139 -16.72 -14.58 0.15
N PRO A 140 -15.80 -14.17 -0.75
CA PRO A 140 -15.74 -12.78 -1.18
C PRO A 140 -17.06 -12.40 -1.85
N GLY A 141 -17.67 -11.32 -1.37
CA GLY A 141 -18.87 -10.71 -1.96
C GLY A 141 -18.53 -9.47 -2.80
N PRO A 142 -19.53 -8.82 -3.42
CA PRO A 142 -19.34 -7.54 -4.08
C PRO A 142 -18.93 -6.45 -3.07
N PRO A 143 -18.32 -5.34 -3.53
CA PRO A 143 -18.01 -4.21 -2.66
C PRO A 143 -19.28 -3.68 -2.02
N THR A 144 -19.17 -3.31 -0.74
CA THR A 144 -20.28 -2.71 0.01
C THR A 144 -20.41 -1.23 -0.33
N ILE A 145 -19.27 -0.55 -0.48
CA ILE A 145 -19.15 0.86 -0.86
C ILE A 145 -18.12 0.95 -1.97
N THR A 146 -18.38 1.81 -2.95
CA THR A 146 -17.43 2.20 -4.00
C THR A 146 -17.26 3.70 -3.94
N ILE A 147 -16.04 4.21 -3.77
CA ILE A 147 -15.74 5.64 -3.90
C ILE A 147 -15.28 5.87 -5.34
N SER A 148 -16.11 6.51 -6.16
CA SER A 148 -15.80 6.82 -7.56
C SER A 148 -16.67 7.96 -8.10
N GLY A 149 -16.25 8.55 -9.21
CA GLY A 149 -16.96 9.64 -9.90
C GLY A 149 -16.14 10.92 -9.99
N GLY A 150 -16.60 11.89 -10.78
CA GLY A 150 -15.80 13.08 -11.10
C GLY A 150 -15.42 13.97 -9.91
N ASN A 151 -16.16 13.92 -8.79
CA ASN A 151 -15.83 14.74 -7.61
C ASN A 151 -14.70 14.14 -6.78
N THR A 152 -14.39 12.85 -6.94
CA THR A 152 -13.36 12.17 -6.16
C THR A 152 -11.97 12.65 -6.51
N GLN A 153 -11.77 13.14 -7.74
CA GLN A 153 -10.46 13.53 -8.28
C GLN A 153 -9.45 12.37 -8.29
N LEU A 154 -9.91 11.12 -8.16
CA LEU A 154 -9.07 9.94 -8.24
C LEU A 154 -8.52 9.82 -9.67
N THR A 155 -7.22 9.58 -9.77
CA THR A 155 -6.48 9.37 -11.00
C THR A 155 -5.33 8.41 -10.67
N SER A 156 -5.48 7.16 -11.08
CA SER A 156 -4.57 6.06 -10.75
C SER A 156 -4.28 5.94 -9.24
N PRO A 157 -5.30 5.69 -8.39
CA PRO A 157 -5.06 5.50 -6.96
C PRO A 157 -4.27 4.21 -6.67
N GLU A 158 -3.22 4.33 -5.87
CA GLU A 158 -2.36 3.22 -5.46
C GLU A 158 -2.45 2.97 -3.95
N GLY A 159 -1.47 3.44 -3.15
CA GLY A 159 -1.40 3.17 -1.73
C GLY A 159 -2.57 3.76 -0.94
N LEU A 160 -2.98 3.05 0.11
CA LEU A 160 -4.03 3.44 1.03
C LEU A 160 -3.50 3.48 2.46
N SER A 161 -3.89 4.50 3.22
CA SER A 161 -3.65 4.52 4.67
C SER A 161 -4.77 5.22 5.41
N ILE A 162 -4.86 5.06 6.73
CA ILE A 162 -6.03 5.53 7.48
C ILE A 162 -5.66 6.20 8.81
N ASP A 163 -6.24 7.37 9.04
CA ASP A 163 -6.28 8.04 10.34
C ASP A 163 -7.57 7.67 11.06
N THR A 164 -7.45 7.34 12.34
CA THR A 164 -8.58 6.96 13.18
C THR A 164 -8.68 7.80 14.45
N LEU A 165 -7.73 8.72 14.68
CA LEU A 165 -7.63 9.53 15.88
C LEU A 165 -7.70 11.02 15.53
N ASP A 166 -8.19 11.81 16.46
CA ASP A 166 -8.07 13.26 16.42
C ASP A 166 -6.69 13.73 16.91
N ASN A 167 -6.51 15.04 16.94
CA ASN A 167 -5.26 15.67 17.36
C ASN A 167 -4.88 15.38 18.81
N ASN A 168 -5.86 15.02 19.65
CA ASN A 168 -5.66 14.67 21.05
C ASN A 168 -5.43 13.16 21.24
N GLY A 169 -5.37 12.38 20.15
CA GLY A 169 -5.29 10.92 20.21
C GLY A 169 -6.62 10.27 20.59
N THR A 170 -7.73 11.00 20.54
CA THR A 170 -9.07 10.48 20.80
C THR A 170 -9.64 9.90 19.53
N PRO A 171 -10.32 8.74 19.55
CA PRO A 171 -10.92 8.18 18.35
C PRO A 171 -11.88 9.14 17.66
N LEU A 172 -11.77 9.24 16.33
CA LEU A 172 -12.74 9.99 15.53
C LEU A 172 -14.13 9.36 15.72
N THR A 173 -15.16 10.18 15.86
CA THR A 173 -16.51 9.68 16.16
C THR A 173 -17.39 9.57 14.92
N ALA A 174 -17.15 10.42 13.91
CA ALA A 174 -17.94 10.48 12.70
C ALA A 174 -17.49 9.44 11.65
N GLY A 175 -16.20 9.12 11.63
CA GLY A 175 -15.60 8.17 10.71
C GLY A 175 -14.09 8.40 10.65
N PRO A 176 -13.32 7.43 10.11
CA PRO A 176 -11.89 7.63 9.90
C PRO A 176 -11.60 8.49 8.66
N ILE A 177 -10.38 9.02 8.56
CA ILE A 177 -9.88 9.70 7.35
C ILE A 177 -9.06 8.71 6.53
N LEU A 178 -9.46 8.47 5.28
CA LEU A 178 -8.72 7.64 4.33
C LEU A 178 -7.76 8.50 3.50
N PHE A 179 -6.47 8.23 3.60
CA PHE A 179 -5.46 8.78 2.70
C PHE A 179 -5.24 7.86 1.50
N VAL A 180 -5.12 8.46 0.32
CA VAL A 180 -5.00 7.75 -0.96
C VAL A 180 -3.86 8.37 -1.77
N ALA A 181 -2.90 7.54 -2.17
CA ALA A 181 -1.83 7.94 -3.06
C ALA A 181 -2.45 8.07 -4.45
N ASN A 182 -2.64 9.31 -4.90
CA ASN A 182 -3.28 9.62 -6.17
C ASN A 182 -2.20 9.75 -7.23
N SER A 183 -1.56 8.61 -7.54
CA SER A 183 -0.30 8.51 -8.28
C SER A 183 -0.37 9.25 -9.60
N GLY A 184 -1.45 9.04 -10.36
CA GLY A 184 -1.64 9.63 -11.67
C GLY A 184 -1.90 11.14 -11.66
N ALA A 185 -2.35 11.70 -10.54
CA ALA A 185 -2.44 13.13 -10.36
C ALA A 185 -1.19 13.74 -9.70
N GLY A 186 -0.26 12.96 -9.15
CA GLY A 186 0.91 13.48 -8.43
C GLY A 186 0.58 14.08 -7.05
N GLY A 187 -0.33 13.45 -6.30
CA GLY A 187 -0.74 13.96 -4.98
C GLY A 187 -1.24 12.89 -4.01
N VAL A 188 -1.58 13.30 -2.80
CA VAL A 188 -2.30 12.47 -1.83
C VAL A 188 -3.66 13.10 -1.57
N LEU A 189 -4.73 12.33 -1.71
CA LEU A 189 -6.08 12.75 -1.36
C LEU A 189 -6.43 12.26 0.04
N ALA A 190 -7.12 13.08 0.82
CA ALA A 190 -7.74 12.67 2.07
C ALA A 190 -9.26 12.63 1.89
N PHE A 191 -9.90 11.54 2.29
CA PHE A 191 -11.35 11.39 2.30
C PHE A 191 -11.84 11.19 3.73
N ASP A 192 -12.68 12.11 4.18
CA ASP A 192 -13.45 11.92 5.40
C ASP A 192 -14.57 10.90 5.14
N LEU A 193 -14.42 9.69 5.68
CA LEU A 193 -15.36 8.60 5.43
C LEU A 193 -16.69 8.81 6.17
N SER A 194 -16.81 9.79 7.07
CA SER A 194 -18.09 10.19 7.67
C SER A 194 -19.10 10.70 6.62
N GLN A 195 -18.61 11.12 5.45
CA GLN A 195 -19.45 11.60 4.35
C GLN A 195 -20.25 10.48 3.66
N ILE A 196 -19.92 9.20 3.88
CA ILE A 196 -20.62 8.06 3.28
C ILE A 196 -22.05 8.01 3.82
N GLN A 197 -23.03 8.19 2.93
CA GLN A 197 -24.47 8.25 3.27
C GLN A 197 -25.20 6.90 3.13
N GLY A 198 -24.53 5.87 2.61
CA GLY A 198 -25.14 4.56 2.37
C GLY A 198 -24.19 3.56 1.73
N THR A 199 -24.72 2.41 1.34
CA THR A 199 -24.01 1.42 0.51
C THR A 199 -24.03 1.83 -0.96
N GLY A 200 -23.20 1.19 -1.79
CA GLY A 200 -23.12 1.45 -3.23
C GLY A 200 -22.13 2.56 -3.59
N ASN A 201 -22.35 3.23 -4.73
CA ASN A 201 -21.42 4.22 -5.25
C ASN A 201 -21.51 5.57 -4.52
N GLN A 202 -20.37 6.11 -4.11
CA GLN A 202 -20.20 7.35 -3.37
C GLN A 202 -19.26 8.28 -4.16
N ASN A 203 -19.77 9.43 -4.60
CA ASN A 203 -19.00 10.45 -5.33
C ASN A 203 -18.48 11.52 -4.35
N LEU A 204 -17.64 11.08 -3.40
CA LEU A 204 -17.11 11.92 -2.32
C LEU A 204 -16.13 12.95 -2.86
N SER A 205 -16.16 14.17 -2.33
CA SER A 205 -15.09 15.14 -2.57
C SER A 205 -13.99 14.94 -1.53
N PRO A 206 -12.70 15.01 -1.89
CA PRO A 206 -11.61 14.97 -0.91
C PRO A 206 -11.83 16.03 0.19
N SER A 207 -11.67 15.63 1.45
CA SER A 207 -11.66 16.52 2.60
C SER A 207 -10.35 17.27 2.78
N GLY A 208 -9.36 16.98 1.94
CA GLY A 208 -8.08 17.68 1.86
C GLY A 208 -7.02 16.82 1.19
N GLY A 209 -5.77 17.01 1.59
CA GLY A 209 -4.63 16.26 1.09
C GLY A 209 -3.44 17.14 0.68
N ILE A 210 -2.51 16.48 -0.01
CA ILE A 210 -1.36 17.10 -0.67
C ILE A 210 -1.72 17.14 -2.14
N LEU A 211 -2.29 18.27 -2.57
CA LEU A 211 -2.69 18.43 -3.96
C LEU A 211 -1.47 18.59 -4.86
N PRO A 212 -1.53 18.11 -6.11
CA PRO A 212 -0.43 18.28 -7.03
C PRO A 212 -0.03 19.74 -7.20
N GLY A 213 1.27 19.98 -7.28
CA GLY A 213 1.79 21.22 -7.82
C GLY A 213 1.34 21.39 -9.26
N VAL A 214 1.14 22.63 -9.70
CA VAL A 214 0.51 23.02 -10.98
C VAL A 214 1.22 22.48 -12.25
N ALA A 215 2.29 21.71 -12.12
CA ALA A 215 2.91 20.95 -13.20
C ALA A 215 3.28 19.54 -12.72
N GLY A 216 2.58 18.53 -13.20
CA GLY A 216 2.91 17.14 -12.89
C GLY A 216 1.82 16.14 -13.28
N ASN A 217 1.28 16.25 -14.49
CA ASN A 217 0.19 15.40 -14.96
C ASN A 217 0.64 14.00 -15.43
N ILE A 218 1.88 13.59 -15.11
CA ILE A 218 2.44 12.30 -15.51
C ILE A 218 3.61 11.97 -14.59
N CYS A 219 3.73 10.69 -14.21
CA CYS A 219 4.99 10.14 -13.72
C CYS A 219 6.14 10.52 -14.63
N ASN A 220 7.27 10.95 -14.06
CA ASN A 220 8.48 11.45 -14.74
C ASN A 220 8.53 12.98 -14.97
N GLY A 221 7.56 13.76 -14.49
CA GLY A 221 7.69 15.21 -14.42
C GLY A 221 8.59 15.63 -13.24
N LEU A 222 9.48 16.59 -13.43
CA LEU A 222 10.14 17.24 -12.28
C LEU A 222 9.07 17.89 -11.40
N ALA A 223 9.12 17.64 -10.09
CA ALA A 223 8.26 18.29 -9.12
C ALA A 223 8.24 19.81 -9.35
N ALA A 224 7.05 20.38 -9.56
CA ALA A 224 6.89 21.82 -9.81
C ALA A 224 7.36 22.71 -8.64
N ASN A 225 7.37 22.16 -7.43
CA ASN A 225 7.80 22.80 -6.20
C ASN A 225 8.11 21.74 -5.11
N ASN A 226 8.52 22.21 -3.94
CA ASN A 226 8.91 21.40 -2.78
C ASN A 226 7.77 20.66 -2.06
N THR A 227 6.53 20.77 -2.54
CA THR A 227 5.38 20.00 -2.02
C THR A 227 4.77 19.11 -3.10
N ALA A 228 5.20 19.23 -4.35
CA ALA A 228 4.70 18.43 -5.46
C ALA A 228 5.29 17.02 -5.39
N LEU A 229 4.41 16.04 -5.23
CA LEU A 229 4.74 14.63 -5.34
C LEU A 229 4.78 14.24 -6.83
N ASN A 230 5.52 13.19 -7.16
CA ASN A 230 5.66 12.61 -8.49
C ASN A 230 5.49 11.09 -8.35
N CYS A 231 4.33 10.57 -8.75
CA CYS A 231 3.94 9.17 -8.55
C CYS A 231 3.98 8.72 -7.07
N PRO A 232 3.26 9.39 -6.16
CA PRO A 232 3.15 8.84 -4.82
C PRO A 232 2.50 7.44 -4.88
N ALA A 233 3.22 6.42 -4.39
CA ALA A 233 2.78 5.03 -4.43
C ALA A 233 2.38 4.55 -3.03
N GLY A 234 3.35 4.22 -2.17
CA GLY A 234 3.09 3.74 -0.81
C GLY A 234 2.72 4.86 0.16
N LEU A 235 1.74 4.57 1.03
CA LEU A 235 1.35 5.42 2.15
C LEU A 235 1.35 4.64 3.46
N TYR A 236 1.81 5.28 4.53
CA TYR A 236 1.59 4.81 5.88
C TYR A 236 1.30 5.99 6.82
N TYR A 237 0.14 5.97 7.47
CA TYR A 237 -0.22 6.90 8.52
C TYR A 237 -0.01 6.24 9.88
N SER A 238 0.89 6.80 10.68
CA SER A 238 1.10 6.38 12.05
C SER A 238 0.26 7.23 12.99
N ASN A 239 -0.83 6.66 13.53
CA ASN A 239 -1.64 7.30 14.57
C ASN A 239 -0.79 7.68 15.81
N GLN A 240 0.19 6.84 16.18
CA GLN A 240 1.08 7.10 17.32
C GLN A 240 1.97 8.34 17.09
N LEU A 241 2.52 8.47 15.88
CA LEU A 241 3.39 9.59 15.51
C LEU A 241 2.63 10.78 14.93
N ARG A 242 1.33 10.62 14.65
CA ARG A 242 0.49 11.61 13.95
C ARG A 242 1.14 12.09 12.64
N THR A 243 1.71 11.14 11.90
CA THR A 243 2.61 11.39 10.78
C THR A 243 2.21 10.53 9.59
N LEU A 244 2.12 11.15 8.42
CA LEU A 244 1.97 10.47 7.14
C LEU A 244 3.34 10.34 6.48
N PHE A 245 3.68 9.12 6.11
CA PHE A 245 4.84 8.78 5.31
C PHE A 245 4.37 8.46 3.89
N VAL A 246 5.04 9.04 2.91
CA VAL A 246 4.69 8.92 1.49
C VAL A 246 5.95 8.52 0.72
N SER A 247 5.89 7.39 0.01
CA SER A 247 6.89 7.05 -0.99
C SER A 247 6.63 7.90 -2.23
N ASP A 248 7.54 8.81 -2.54
CA ASP A 248 7.49 9.69 -3.70
C ASP A 248 8.31 9.05 -4.83
N THR A 249 7.74 7.99 -5.42
CA THR A 249 8.44 7.02 -6.27
C THR A 249 9.20 7.71 -7.41
N GLY A 250 8.54 8.62 -8.12
CA GLY A 250 9.11 9.31 -9.28
C GLY A 250 10.24 10.29 -8.93
N ASN A 251 10.35 10.70 -7.66
CA ASN A 251 11.44 11.54 -7.18
C ASN A 251 12.55 10.74 -6.46
N ASN A 252 12.40 9.42 -6.27
CA ASN A 252 13.30 8.57 -5.49
C ASN A 252 13.41 8.98 -4.02
N GLU A 253 12.28 9.32 -3.40
CA GLU A 253 12.27 9.97 -2.09
C GLU A 253 11.17 9.44 -1.17
N VAL A 254 11.33 9.72 0.11
CA VAL A 254 10.26 9.54 1.09
C VAL A 254 9.97 10.87 1.76
N MET A 255 8.71 11.29 1.65
CA MET A 255 8.19 12.54 2.20
C MET A 255 7.49 12.25 3.53
N ILE A 256 7.83 13.04 4.56
CA ILE A 256 7.35 12.84 5.92
C ILE A 256 6.59 14.08 6.35
N TYR A 257 5.28 13.94 6.54
CA TYR A 257 4.38 15.00 6.94
C TYR A 257 4.02 14.83 8.40
N ALA A 258 4.76 15.50 9.30
CA ALA A 258 4.35 15.58 10.69
C ALA A 258 3.06 16.40 10.79
N ASN A 259 2.20 16.05 11.73
CA ASN A 259 0.86 16.64 11.87
C ASN A 259 -0.04 16.40 10.65
N ALA A 260 0.10 15.25 9.99
CA ALA A 260 -0.71 14.91 8.83
C ALA A 260 -2.21 14.76 9.14
N TYR A 261 -2.63 14.70 10.41
CA TYR A 261 -4.03 14.89 10.79
C TYR A 261 -4.61 16.18 10.20
N CYS A 262 -3.81 17.24 10.02
CA CYS A 262 -4.26 18.48 9.40
C CYS A 262 -4.61 18.35 7.90
N LEU A 263 -4.17 17.29 7.22
CA LEU A 263 -4.45 17.07 5.79
C LEU A 263 -5.90 16.66 5.54
N GLY A 264 -6.62 16.11 6.53
CA GLY A 264 -7.96 15.53 6.36
C GLY A 264 -9.13 16.36 6.89
N VAL A 265 -8.86 17.49 7.55
CA VAL A 265 -9.81 18.14 8.47
C VAL A 265 -10.69 19.25 7.87
N ALA A 266 -10.84 19.39 6.54
CA ALA A 266 -11.72 20.44 6.02
C ALA A 266 -13.19 20.27 6.44
N TYR A 267 -13.63 19.04 6.79
CA TYR A 267 -15.02 18.73 7.15
C TYR A 267 -15.26 18.44 8.64
N GLU A 268 -14.21 18.14 9.42
CA GLU A 268 -14.27 18.00 10.88
C GLU A 268 -14.32 19.39 11.54
N LYS A 269 -15.46 20.06 11.47
CA LYS A 269 -15.69 21.41 12.01
C LYS A 269 -15.38 21.51 13.51
N SER A 270 -15.47 20.41 14.26
CA SER A 270 -15.08 20.28 15.67
C SER A 270 -13.57 20.40 15.89
N LEU A 271 -12.74 20.03 14.92
CA LEU A 271 -11.28 20.07 15.02
C LEU A 271 -10.69 21.43 14.64
N LEU A 272 -11.35 22.24 13.82
CA LEU A 272 -10.80 23.53 13.37
C LEU A 272 -10.61 24.56 14.49
N SER A 273 -11.42 24.50 15.55
CA SER A 273 -11.28 25.34 16.74
C SER A 273 -10.28 24.74 17.75
N GLY A 274 -9.01 25.15 17.67
CA GLY A 274 -7.96 24.80 18.65
C GLY A 274 -6.93 23.77 18.19
N SER A 275 -7.10 23.16 17.00
CA SER A 275 -6.16 22.17 16.43
C SER A 275 -4.81 22.73 15.99
N GLY A 276 -4.70 24.04 15.77
CA GLY A 276 -3.55 24.64 15.09
C GLY A 276 -3.48 24.36 13.58
N CYS A 277 -4.44 23.62 13.01
CA CYS A 277 -4.53 23.41 11.55
C CYS A 277 -5.09 24.68 10.90
N SER A 278 -4.29 25.38 10.09
CA SER A 278 -4.70 26.65 9.45
C SER A 278 -5.60 26.48 8.21
N GLY A 279 -6.29 25.33 8.06
CA GLY A 279 -7.02 25.00 6.82
C GLY A 279 -6.11 24.84 5.59
N ALA A 280 -4.80 24.70 5.81
CA ALA A 280 -3.82 24.57 4.75
C ALA A 280 -3.93 23.20 4.06
N VAL A 281 -4.55 23.20 2.89
CA VAL A 281 -4.28 22.18 1.87
C VAL A 281 -2.84 22.37 1.40
N ASN A 282 -2.12 21.27 1.11
CA ASN A 282 -0.74 21.30 0.63
C ASN A 282 0.29 21.82 1.68
N ILE A 283 0.34 21.17 2.85
CA ILE A 283 1.37 21.44 3.85
C ILE A 283 2.75 20.98 3.36
N GLN A 284 3.81 21.70 3.72
CA GLN A 284 5.18 21.28 3.41
C GLN A 284 5.54 20.01 4.21
N PRO A 285 6.29 19.05 3.63
CA PRO A 285 6.84 17.95 4.41
C PRO A 285 7.71 18.49 5.56
N SER A 286 7.58 17.87 6.73
CA SER A 286 8.41 18.17 7.91
C SER A 286 9.82 17.62 7.75
N ALA A 287 9.96 16.50 7.05
CA ALA A 287 11.23 15.91 6.67
C ALA A 287 11.14 15.22 5.30
N ARG A 288 12.30 15.04 4.68
CA ARG A 288 12.47 14.42 3.37
C ARG A 288 13.73 13.57 3.39
N LEU A 289 13.57 12.28 3.09
CA LEU A 289 14.68 11.37 2.84
C LEU A 289 14.98 11.42 1.35
N SER A 290 16.10 12.05 0.99
CA SER A 290 16.49 12.30 -0.41
C SER A 290 18.01 12.32 -0.60
N GLY A 291 18.48 12.13 -1.83
CA GLY A 291 19.90 12.23 -2.20
C GLY A 291 20.70 10.93 -2.01
N GLY A 292 21.92 10.90 -2.51
CA GLY A 292 22.67 9.66 -2.74
C GLY A 292 22.98 8.80 -1.50
N ASN A 293 22.98 9.35 -0.28
CA ASN A 293 23.25 8.56 0.93
C ASN A 293 22.03 7.79 1.42
N THR A 294 20.82 8.08 0.93
CA THR A 294 19.61 7.32 1.31
C THR A 294 19.54 5.97 0.60
N TYR A 295 20.26 5.83 -0.52
CA TYR A 295 20.16 4.71 -1.47
C TYR A 295 18.80 4.55 -2.16
N LEU A 296 17.90 5.53 -2.00
CA LEU A 296 16.55 5.43 -2.55
C LEU A 296 16.57 5.39 -4.08
N SER A 297 15.88 4.41 -4.67
CA SER A 297 15.69 4.26 -6.11
C SER A 297 14.31 3.68 -6.41
N THR A 298 13.34 4.53 -6.74
CA THR A 298 11.91 4.17 -6.92
C THR A 298 11.35 3.44 -5.68
N PRO A 299 11.30 4.10 -4.51
CA PRO A 299 10.65 3.54 -3.33
C PRO A 299 9.16 3.38 -3.58
N ASP A 300 8.58 2.23 -3.25
CA ASP A 300 7.15 1.97 -3.42
C ASP A 300 6.49 1.71 -2.06
N GLY A 301 6.60 0.49 -1.52
CA GLY A 301 5.95 0.12 -0.26
C GLY A 301 6.56 0.80 0.95
N ILE A 302 5.70 1.17 1.90
CA ILE A 302 6.12 1.84 3.14
C ILE A 302 5.34 1.30 4.32
N VAL A 303 6.03 1.01 5.41
CA VAL A 303 5.39 0.60 6.68
C VAL A 303 6.21 1.12 7.85
N VAL A 304 5.53 1.56 8.91
CA VAL A 304 6.19 1.88 10.19
C VAL A 304 5.81 0.81 11.20
N TYR A 305 6.83 0.27 11.87
CA TYR A 305 6.65 -0.67 12.97
C TYR A 305 7.69 -0.47 14.05
N GLN A 306 7.27 -0.44 15.31
CA GLN A 306 8.13 -0.24 16.49
C GLN A 306 9.11 0.94 16.34
N ASN A 307 8.62 2.09 15.88
CA ASN A 307 9.43 3.30 15.66
C ASN A 307 10.55 3.14 14.60
N SER A 308 10.43 2.15 13.71
CA SER A 308 11.28 2.00 12.54
C SER A 308 10.45 2.16 11.27
N LEU A 309 10.99 2.90 10.31
CA LEU A 309 10.43 3.07 8.96
C LEU A 309 11.08 2.04 8.03
N TYR A 310 10.28 1.22 7.38
CA TYR A 310 10.69 0.25 6.37
C TYR A 310 10.18 0.73 5.01
N VAL A 311 11.07 0.74 4.02
CA VAL A 311 10.77 1.18 2.65
C VAL A 311 11.20 0.08 1.69
N ALA A 312 10.26 -0.44 0.91
CA ALA A 312 10.54 -1.33 -0.21
C ALA A 312 11.03 -0.48 -1.38
N ASP A 313 12.30 -0.67 -1.72
CA ASP A 313 13.00 0.07 -2.75
C ASP A 313 13.04 -0.75 -4.04
N ALA A 314 12.04 -0.52 -4.90
CA ALA A 314 11.79 -1.38 -6.05
C ALA A 314 12.96 -1.37 -7.05
N GLY A 315 13.57 -0.20 -7.25
CA GLY A 315 14.62 0.00 -8.24
C GLY A 315 15.99 -0.47 -7.75
N ALA A 316 16.26 -0.39 -6.44
CA ALA A 316 17.48 -0.96 -5.87
C ALA A 316 17.36 -2.47 -5.59
N GLY A 317 16.15 -3.01 -5.47
CA GLY A 317 15.93 -4.41 -5.09
C GLY A 317 16.20 -4.65 -3.60
N ASP A 318 15.89 -3.66 -2.76
CA ASP A 318 16.27 -3.63 -1.36
C ASP A 318 15.09 -3.26 -0.44
N ILE A 319 15.23 -3.52 0.85
CA ILE A 319 14.41 -2.87 1.89
C ILE A 319 15.33 -1.99 2.72
N LEU A 320 15.04 -0.70 2.74
CA LEU A 320 15.77 0.31 3.47
C LEU A 320 15.06 0.60 4.79
N ILE A 321 15.81 0.67 5.88
CA ILE A 321 15.23 0.77 7.23
C ILE A 321 15.88 1.92 8.00
N TRP A 322 15.06 2.85 8.47
CA TRP A 322 15.46 3.93 9.38
C TRP A 322 14.89 3.65 10.76
N ASP A 323 15.76 3.34 11.71
CA ASP A 323 15.38 3.13 13.10
C ASP A 323 15.28 4.47 13.84
N ASN A 324 14.34 4.57 14.78
CA ASN A 324 14.04 5.81 15.52
C ASN A 324 13.47 6.92 14.62
N VAL A 325 12.41 6.59 13.90
CA VAL A 325 11.77 7.49 12.93
C VAL A 325 11.25 8.78 13.59
N ASP A 326 10.91 8.75 14.88
CA ASP A 326 10.57 9.93 15.69
C ASP A 326 11.67 11.00 15.70
N LYS A 327 12.95 10.61 15.62
CA LYS A 327 14.07 11.55 15.51
C LYS A 327 14.07 12.31 14.20
N LEU A 328 13.54 11.71 13.12
CA LEU A 328 13.37 12.40 11.83
C LEU A 328 12.33 13.52 11.92
N LEU A 329 11.51 13.56 12.97
CA LEU A 329 10.44 14.56 13.17
C LEU A 329 10.86 15.77 14.01
N THR A 330 11.99 15.71 14.73
CA THR A 330 12.39 16.71 15.74
C THR A 330 13.56 17.62 15.31
N GLY A 331 13.85 17.68 14.01
CA GLY A 331 14.78 18.64 13.39
C GLY A 331 14.43 18.86 11.91
N VAL A 332 14.56 20.09 11.40
CA VAL A 332 14.11 20.51 10.05
C VAL A 332 15.31 21.02 9.24
N PRO A 333 15.41 20.86 7.90
CA PRO A 333 14.87 19.82 7.01
C PRO A 333 15.94 19.23 6.05
N THR A 334 15.56 18.24 5.23
CA THR A 334 16.31 17.70 4.06
C THR A 334 17.59 16.95 4.40
N GLY A 335 17.46 15.65 4.65
CA GLY A 335 18.58 14.80 5.01
C GLY A 335 18.77 13.68 4.00
N SER A 336 19.98 13.59 3.47
CA SER A 336 20.51 12.35 2.91
C SER A 336 20.90 11.42 4.06
N GLU A 337 19.93 11.12 4.92
CA GLU A 337 20.13 10.27 6.09
C GLU A 337 20.26 8.83 5.61
N THR A 338 21.40 8.22 5.92
CA THR A 338 21.65 6.83 5.57
C THR A 338 20.70 5.92 6.35
N PRO A 339 20.10 4.90 5.72
CA PRO A 339 19.34 3.87 6.42
C PRO A 339 20.18 3.25 7.53
N SER A 340 19.59 3.04 8.71
CA SER A 340 20.21 2.33 9.82
C SER A 340 20.54 0.88 9.45
N ARG A 341 19.67 0.27 8.63
CA ARG A 341 19.79 -1.11 8.16
C ARG A 341 19.30 -1.21 6.72
N LYS A 342 19.80 -2.23 6.03
CA LYS A 342 19.45 -2.57 4.66
C LYS A 342 19.28 -4.07 4.56
N ILE A 343 18.19 -4.52 3.96
CA ILE A 343 17.97 -5.91 3.57
C ILE A 343 18.12 -5.96 2.07
N GLY A 344 19.00 -6.81 1.56
CA GLY A 344 19.26 -6.83 0.13
C GLY A 344 20.53 -7.55 -0.29
N GLY A 345 20.74 -7.65 -1.60
CA GLY A 345 21.84 -8.38 -2.22
C GLY A 345 21.44 -9.76 -2.78
N ASN A 346 22.41 -10.42 -3.42
CA ASN A 346 22.17 -11.61 -4.25
C ASN A 346 21.59 -12.81 -3.50
N LEU A 347 21.80 -12.94 -2.19
CA LEU A 347 21.28 -14.06 -1.40
C LEU A 347 19.83 -13.83 -0.97
N VAL A 348 19.41 -12.57 -0.86
CA VAL A 348 18.00 -12.25 -0.64
C VAL A 348 17.20 -12.49 -1.92
N GLY A 349 17.80 -12.18 -3.07
CA GLY A 349 17.20 -12.45 -4.38
C GLY A 349 15.98 -11.56 -4.69
N MET A 350 15.87 -10.42 -3.99
CA MET A 350 14.75 -9.49 -4.18
C MET A 350 14.82 -8.84 -5.56
N ASN A 351 13.69 -8.80 -6.26
CA ASN A 351 13.56 -8.20 -7.58
C ASN A 351 12.24 -7.42 -7.70
N GLY A 352 12.35 -6.10 -7.61
CA GLY A 352 11.19 -5.20 -7.55
C GLY A 352 10.36 -5.43 -6.28
N PRO A 353 10.92 -5.25 -5.08
CA PRO A 353 10.11 -5.21 -3.86
C PRO A 353 9.07 -4.09 -3.98
N TYR A 354 7.79 -4.41 -3.83
CA TYR A 354 6.69 -3.45 -4.04
C TYR A 354 5.90 -3.21 -2.76
N GLY A 355 5.03 -4.14 -2.37
CA GLY A 355 4.17 -3.98 -1.21
C GLY A 355 4.81 -4.53 0.06
N LEU A 356 4.64 -3.81 1.17
CA LEU A 356 5.03 -4.26 2.51
C LEU A 356 3.80 -4.41 3.39
N ALA A 357 3.71 -5.53 4.10
CA ALA A 357 2.73 -5.72 5.16
C ALA A 357 3.41 -6.29 6.39
N PHE A 358 2.96 -5.86 7.57
CA PHE A 358 3.49 -6.33 8.82
C PHE A 358 2.44 -7.11 9.61
N ASP A 359 2.82 -8.27 10.14
CA ASP A 359 2.00 -9.03 11.06
C ASP A 359 2.66 -9.10 12.45
N PRO A 360 2.11 -8.39 13.46
CA PRO A 360 2.63 -8.43 14.83
C PRO A 360 2.43 -9.77 15.54
N ASN A 361 1.44 -10.55 15.10
CA ASN A 361 0.99 -11.76 15.80
C ASN A 361 1.65 -13.04 15.27
N LEU A 362 2.31 -12.96 14.11
CA LEU A 362 2.99 -14.11 13.50
C LEU A 362 4.48 -14.08 13.79
N THR A 363 4.93 -15.04 14.59
CA THR A 363 6.36 -15.38 14.68
C THR A 363 6.59 -16.67 13.89
N LEU A 364 7.33 -16.58 12.79
CA LEU A 364 7.72 -17.77 12.02
C LEU A 364 8.68 -18.63 12.86
N SER A 365 8.18 -19.73 13.42
CA SER A 365 8.98 -20.74 14.12
C SER A 365 8.96 -22.05 13.32
N GLY A 366 10.04 -22.38 12.61
CA GLY A 366 10.17 -23.68 11.91
C GLY A 366 10.51 -23.58 10.42
N THR A 367 10.61 -24.75 9.79
CA THR A 367 11.33 -25.11 8.55
C THR A 367 10.82 -24.51 7.22
N CYS A 368 10.63 -23.20 7.13
CA CYS A 368 11.04 -22.54 5.89
C CYS A 368 12.54 -22.33 6.05
N SER A 369 13.33 -23.21 5.46
CA SER A 369 14.76 -23.37 5.74
C SER A 369 15.50 -22.03 5.65
N PRO A 370 15.90 -21.39 6.75
CA PRO A 370 17.00 -20.44 6.67
C PRO A 370 18.25 -21.28 6.36
N ALA A 371 19.12 -20.80 5.50
CA ALA A 371 20.50 -21.27 5.52
C ALA A 371 21.05 -21.03 6.93
N SER A 372 21.10 -22.09 7.74
CA SER A 372 21.78 -22.23 9.04
C SER A 372 22.23 -20.92 9.71
N GLY A 373 21.33 -20.21 10.38
CA GLY A 373 21.64 -19.03 11.19
C GLY A 373 20.55 -18.81 12.23
N GLY A 374 20.91 -18.90 13.51
CA GLY A 374 19.95 -18.88 14.63
C GLY A 374 19.09 -17.61 14.64
N ILE A 375 17.77 -17.80 14.62
CA ILE A 375 16.80 -16.71 14.69
C ILE A 375 16.61 -16.32 16.17
N SER A 376 16.99 -15.10 16.51
CA SER A 376 16.71 -14.48 17.81
C SER A 376 15.21 -14.28 18.00
N SER A 377 14.69 -14.51 19.21
CA SER A 377 13.28 -14.31 19.57
C SER A 377 12.87 -12.82 19.45
N GLY A 378 12.30 -12.44 18.32
CA GLY A 378 11.58 -11.17 18.12
C GLY A 378 10.14 -11.45 17.69
N SER A 379 9.21 -10.57 18.04
CA SER A 379 7.80 -10.70 17.70
C SER A 379 7.48 -10.09 16.33
N GLY A 380 6.80 -10.88 15.51
CA GLY A 380 6.21 -10.44 14.25
C GLY A 380 7.05 -10.70 13.00
N THR A 381 6.36 -10.73 11.87
CA THR A 381 6.90 -11.03 10.54
C THR A 381 6.49 -9.91 9.60
N PHE A 382 7.42 -9.39 8.81
CA PHE A 382 7.03 -8.56 7.67
C PHE A 382 7.03 -9.41 6.40
N PHE A 383 6.10 -9.09 5.52
CA PHE A 383 5.92 -9.71 4.22
C PHE A 383 6.16 -8.67 3.14
N LEU A 384 6.79 -9.13 2.07
CA LEU A 384 7.13 -8.33 0.91
C LEU A 384 6.54 -9.01 -0.33
N SER A 385 5.72 -8.29 -1.11
CA SER A 385 5.39 -8.69 -2.47
C SER A 385 6.46 -8.19 -3.45
N GLN A 386 6.75 -9.00 -4.47
CA GLN A 386 7.73 -8.67 -5.49
C GLN A 386 7.12 -8.72 -6.88
N ILE A 387 7.13 -7.59 -7.60
CA ILE A 387 6.51 -7.48 -8.92
C ILE A 387 7.20 -8.41 -9.94
N SER A 388 8.53 -8.41 -10.01
CA SER A 388 9.23 -9.10 -11.10
C SER A 388 9.41 -10.61 -10.85
N ALA A 389 9.39 -11.04 -9.59
CA ALA A 389 9.52 -12.45 -9.23
C ALA A 389 8.18 -13.20 -9.14
N GLY A 390 7.04 -12.49 -8.97
CA GLY A 390 5.76 -13.13 -8.66
C GLY A 390 5.80 -13.86 -7.31
N GLN A 391 6.59 -13.34 -6.37
CA GLN A 391 6.90 -13.98 -5.09
C GLN A 391 6.47 -13.12 -3.92
N ILE A 392 6.23 -13.77 -2.79
CA ILE A 392 6.13 -13.16 -1.48
C ILE A 392 7.28 -13.66 -0.63
N ASP A 393 8.05 -12.73 -0.08
CA ASP A 393 9.08 -13.05 0.90
C ASP A 393 8.57 -12.68 2.30
N GLY A 394 8.82 -13.54 3.28
CA GLY A 394 8.58 -13.28 4.69
C GLY A 394 9.88 -13.28 5.48
N PHE A 395 10.03 -12.28 6.35
CA PHE A 395 11.25 -12.05 7.11
C PHE A 395 10.93 -11.98 8.61
N SER A 396 11.60 -12.82 9.39
CA SER A 396 11.39 -12.95 10.82
C SER A 396 12.71 -13.10 11.59
N PRO A 397 12.89 -12.41 12.73
CA PRO A 397 12.02 -11.34 13.23
C PRO A 397 12.24 -10.05 12.43
N ALA A 398 11.18 -9.30 12.18
CA ALA A 398 11.24 -8.05 11.41
C ALA A 398 12.20 -6.99 12.01
N THR A 399 12.32 -6.95 13.33
CA THR A 399 12.98 -5.85 14.06
C THR A 399 14.49 -5.91 14.05
N THR A 400 15.09 -7.08 13.80
CA THR A 400 16.55 -7.25 13.80
C THR A 400 17.11 -7.71 12.45
N PHE A 401 16.25 -8.02 11.48
CA PHE A 401 16.69 -8.47 10.17
C PHE A 401 17.49 -7.37 9.45
N THR A 402 18.64 -7.74 8.88
CA THR A 402 19.56 -6.86 8.15
C THR A 402 20.50 -7.69 7.29
N GLY A 403 21.13 -7.05 6.30
CA GLY A 403 22.16 -7.61 5.45
C GLY A 403 21.63 -8.48 4.31
N ASN A 404 22.55 -9.28 3.75
CA ASN A 404 22.31 -10.18 2.63
C ASN A 404 21.91 -11.58 3.12
N ASN A 405 20.92 -11.64 4.00
CA ASN A 405 20.39 -12.89 4.52
C ASN A 405 19.14 -13.29 3.71
N PRO A 406 19.01 -14.56 3.29
CA PRO A 406 17.83 -15.00 2.57
C PRO A 406 16.57 -14.81 3.44
N PRO A 407 15.41 -14.54 2.83
CA PRO A 407 14.15 -14.45 3.56
C PRO A 407 13.87 -15.72 4.37
N THR A 408 13.17 -15.56 5.48
CA THR A 408 12.77 -16.68 6.34
C THR A 408 11.82 -17.62 5.60
N CYS A 409 10.96 -17.09 4.73
CA CYS A 409 10.14 -17.89 3.83
C CYS A 409 10.00 -17.20 2.46
N GLN A 410 9.89 -18.00 1.41
CA GLN A 410 9.57 -17.55 0.06
C GLN A 410 8.39 -18.34 -0.46
N VAL A 411 7.43 -17.65 -1.04
CA VAL A 411 6.23 -18.25 -1.63
C VAL A 411 6.07 -17.72 -3.04
N THR A 412 6.22 -18.58 -4.03
CA THR A 412 5.87 -18.25 -5.42
C THR A 412 4.35 -18.29 -5.56
N ILE A 413 3.76 -17.26 -6.15
CA ILE A 413 2.33 -17.21 -6.37
C ILE A 413 2.02 -17.79 -7.74
N THR A 414 1.30 -18.90 -7.75
CA THR A 414 0.77 -19.49 -8.99
C THR A 414 -0.71 -19.18 -9.08
N ASN A 415 -1.15 -18.50 -10.13
CA ASN A 415 -2.57 -18.31 -10.37
C ASN A 415 -3.14 -19.54 -11.10
N PRO A 416 -3.97 -20.37 -10.44
CA PRO A 416 -4.52 -21.58 -11.04
C PRO A 416 -5.46 -21.28 -12.22
N GLY A 417 -6.04 -20.08 -12.28
CA GLY A 417 -7.01 -19.68 -13.30
C GLY A 417 -6.41 -19.35 -14.67
N LEU A 418 -5.07 -19.24 -14.77
CA LEU A 418 -4.40 -18.94 -16.04
C LEU A 418 -3.93 -20.19 -16.81
N ASN A 419 -3.89 -21.36 -16.16
CA ASN A 419 -3.36 -22.59 -16.77
C ASN A 419 -4.23 -23.15 -17.92
N SER A 420 -5.40 -22.58 -18.19
CA SER A 420 -6.29 -22.95 -19.30
C SER A 420 -6.26 -22.00 -20.49
N VAL A 421 -5.56 -20.86 -20.39
CA VAL A 421 -5.34 -19.99 -21.56
C VAL A 421 -4.13 -20.56 -22.30
N SER A 422 -4.38 -21.40 -23.30
CA SER A 422 -3.35 -21.90 -24.19
C SER A 422 -2.46 -20.74 -24.62
N ASN A 423 -1.15 -20.84 -24.41
CA ASN A 423 -0.14 -19.96 -25.01
C ASN A 423 -0.28 -20.02 -26.54
N GLY A 424 -1.25 -19.29 -27.08
CA GLY A 424 -1.36 -19.03 -28.49
C GLY A 424 -0.11 -18.27 -28.87
N SER A 425 0.73 -18.88 -29.69
CA SER A 425 1.90 -18.24 -30.28
C SER A 425 1.44 -17.05 -31.14
N SER A 426 1.23 -15.88 -30.54
CA SER A 426 1.10 -14.64 -31.29
C SER A 426 2.49 -14.07 -31.51
N SER A 427 2.94 -14.22 -32.75
CA SER A 427 4.01 -13.40 -33.30
C SER A 427 3.55 -11.94 -33.28
N ASN A 428 4.34 -11.06 -32.64
CA ASN A 428 4.42 -9.61 -32.88
C ASN A 428 3.11 -8.81 -33.02
N GLY A 429 2.07 -9.17 -32.27
CA GLY A 429 0.84 -8.39 -32.18
C GLY A 429 0.65 -7.85 -30.78
N VAL A 430 1.43 -6.84 -30.39
CA VAL A 430 1.11 -6.01 -29.22
C VAL A 430 -0.25 -5.37 -29.49
N PRO A 431 -1.29 -5.61 -28.68
CA PRO A 431 -2.52 -4.84 -28.79
C PRO A 431 -2.18 -3.38 -28.51
N THR A 432 -2.46 -2.50 -29.46
CA THR A 432 -2.40 -1.05 -29.22
C THR A 432 -3.50 -0.70 -28.22
N PHE A 433 -3.12 -0.36 -27.00
CA PHE A 433 -4.01 0.20 -25.97
C PHE A 433 -4.26 1.69 -26.27
N PHE A 434 -5.52 2.13 -26.18
CA PHE A 434 -5.96 3.53 -26.28
C PHE A 434 -6.57 3.97 -24.96
#